data_AF-A0A814TRN5-F1
#
_entry.id   AF-A0A814TRN5-F1
#
_cell.length_a   1.000
_cell.length_b   1.000
_cell.length_c   1.000
_cell.angle_alpha   90.00
_cell.angle_beta   90.00
_cell.angle_gamma   90.00
#
_symmetry.space_group_name_H-M   'P 1'
#
loop_
_entity.id
_entity.type
_entity.pdbx_description
1 polymer ?
#
loop_
_entity_poly.entity_id
_entity_poly.type
_entity_poly.pdbx_seq_one_letter_code
_entity_poly.pdbx_strand_id
1 'polypeptide(L)'
;MNSLNVTSTVESSTVYFHRSLKRFGIGYMAILIILGFIGNSISSYVFIRSKLKRLSCSSYLIALSLSDNGYLICLSMIWLENLHLYIFHNNGICQIAVYLTTVFSSLSVW
;
A
#
# COMPACT_ATOMS: atom_id res chain seq x y z
N MET A 1 14.09 11.16 43.29
CA MET A 1 15.06 10.40 42.47
C MET A 1 14.44 9.20 41.75
N ASN A 2 13.41 8.52 42.27
CA ASN A 2 12.80 7.37 41.58
C ASN A 2 11.84 7.74 40.43
N SER A 3 11.19 8.90 40.47
CA SER A 3 10.27 9.34 39.40
C SER A 3 10.96 9.58 38.06
N LEU A 4 12.15 10.21 38.07
CA LEU A 4 12.94 10.49 36.87
C LEU A 4 13.47 9.22 36.17
N ASN A 5 13.78 8.17 36.94
CA ASN A 5 14.28 6.89 36.42
C ASN A 5 13.13 6.01 35.88
N VAL A 6 11.92 6.16 36.44
CA VAL A 6 10.71 5.51 35.90
C VAL A 6 10.28 6.18 34.59
N THR A 7 10.32 7.51 34.50
CA THR A 7 10.02 8.20 33.22
C THR A 7 11.01 7.86 32.12
N SER A 8 12.32 7.79 32.40
CA SER A 8 13.33 7.46 31.38
C SER A 8 13.26 6.00 30.88
N THR A 9 12.87 5.07 31.75
CA THR A 9 12.70 3.64 31.39
C THR A 9 11.42 3.40 30.58
N VAL A 10 10.33 4.12 30.87
CA VAL A 10 9.09 4.09 30.08
C VAL A 10 9.29 4.72 28.71
N GLU A 11 10.00 5.85 28.63
CA GLU A 11 10.32 6.53 27.37
C GLU A 11 11.22 5.68 26.47
N SER A 12 12.20 4.99 27.04
CA SER A 12 13.05 4.05 26.29
C SER A 12 12.22 2.89 25.72
N SER A 13 11.39 2.25 26.55
CA SER A 13 10.58 1.09 26.15
C SER A 13 9.56 1.43 25.04
N THR A 14 8.93 2.60 25.12
CA THR A 14 8.00 3.08 24.09
C THR A 14 8.71 3.40 22.78
N VAL A 15 9.91 3.97 22.81
CA VAL A 15 10.74 4.21 21.61
C VAL A 15 11.16 2.90 20.93
N TYR A 16 11.57 1.88 21.68
CA TYR A 16 11.91 0.57 21.11
C TYR A 16 10.71 -0.09 20.46
N PHE A 17 9.56 -0.09 21.14
CA PHE A 17 8.33 -0.67 20.62
C PHE A 17 7.90 0.00 19.32
N HIS A 18 7.90 1.33 19.29
CA HIS A 18 7.58 2.12 18.10
C HIS A 18 8.54 1.83 16.93
N ARG A 19 9.84 1.71 17.21
CA ARG A 19 10.84 1.42 16.17
C ARG A 19 10.68 0.01 15.59
N SER A 20 10.34 -0.97 16.41
CA SER A 20 10.05 -2.33 15.97
C SER A 20 8.80 -2.37 15.09
N LEU A 21 7.71 -1.74 15.51
CA LEU A 21 6.47 -1.64 14.73
C LEU A 21 6.72 -0.98 13.36
N LYS A 22 7.48 0.12 13.31
CA LYS A 22 7.83 0.77 12.03
C LYS A 22 8.55 -0.19 11.08
N ARG A 23 9.54 -0.96 11.56
CA ARG A 23 10.28 -1.92 10.73
C ARG A 23 9.37 -3.04 10.21
N PHE A 24 8.52 -3.59 11.06
CA PHE A 24 7.57 -4.62 10.66
C PHE A 24 6.56 -4.09 9.64
N GLY A 25 6.01 -2.89 9.87
CA GLY A 25 5.09 -2.24 8.94
C GLY A 25 5.70 -2.03 7.56
N ILE A 26 6.93 -1.51 7.48
CA ILE A 26 7.63 -1.28 6.21
C ILE A 26 7.88 -2.59 5.45
N GLY A 27 8.32 -3.66 6.14
CA GLY A 27 8.55 -4.96 5.50
C GLY A 27 7.25 -5.62 5.01
N TYR A 28 6.20 -5.58 5.83
CA TYR A 28 4.89 -6.13 5.49
C TYR A 28 4.26 -5.42 4.28
N MET A 29 4.34 -4.09 4.22
CA MET A 29 3.83 -3.31 3.09
C MET A 29 4.53 -3.68 1.78
N ALA A 30 5.86 -3.88 1.79
CA ALA A 30 6.59 -4.32 0.60
C ALA A 30 6.10 -5.67 0.07
N ILE A 31 5.87 -6.62 0.97
CA ILE A 31 5.37 -7.96 0.62
C ILE A 31 3.97 -7.87 0.00
N LEU A 32 3.08 -7.06 0.59
CA LEU A 32 1.73 -6.85 0.04
C LEU A 32 1.77 -6.23 -1.36
N ILE A 33 2.63 -5.24 -1.58
CA ILE A 33 2.80 -4.61 -2.90
C ILE A 33 3.27 -5.65 -3.92
N ILE A 34 4.32 -6.42 -3.63
CA ILE A 34 4.84 -7.40 -4.59
C ILE A 34 3.80 -8.49 -4.89
N LEU A 35 3.21 -9.07 -3.85
CA LEU A 35 2.27 -10.17 -3.98
C LEU A 35 0.98 -9.72 -4.68
N GLY A 36 0.46 -8.55 -4.32
CA GLY A 36 -0.74 -8.00 -4.95
C GLY A 36 -0.50 -7.59 -6.40
N PHE A 37 0.69 -7.08 -6.75
CA PHE A 37 0.98 -6.68 -8.13
C PHE A 37 1.08 -7.91 -9.03
N ILE A 38 1.75 -8.97 -8.56
CA ILE A 38 1.82 -10.26 -9.25
C ILE A 38 0.42 -10.86 -9.40
N GLY A 39 -0.36 -10.94 -8.31
CA GLY A 39 -1.69 -11.53 -8.31
C GLY A 39 -2.66 -10.81 -9.25
N ASN A 40 -2.74 -9.48 -9.17
CA ASN A 40 -3.63 -8.68 -10.01
C ASN A 40 -3.18 -8.65 -11.48
N SER A 41 -1.87 -8.66 -11.74
CA SER A 41 -1.33 -8.76 -13.10
C SER A 41 -1.64 -10.12 -13.74
N ILE A 42 -1.51 -11.22 -12.99
CA ILE A 42 -1.86 -12.56 -13.49
C ILE A 42 -3.36 -12.64 -13.76
N SER A 43 -4.20 -12.18 -12.82
CA SER A 43 -5.66 -12.15 -12.99
C SER A 43 -6.07 -11.38 -14.23
N SER A 44 -5.62 -10.13 -14.38
CA SER A 44 -5.92 -9.31 -15.56
C SER A 44 -5.42 -9.97 -16.86
N TYR A 45 -4.21 -10.52 -16.87
CA TYR A 45 -3.67 -11.23 -18.03
C TYR A 45 -4.51 -12.44 -18.43
N VAL A 46 -4.91 -13.27 -17.46
CA VAL A 46 -5.74 -14.45 -17.69
C VAL A 46 -7.12 -14.07 -18.21
N PHE A 47 -7.76 -13.03 -17.66
CA PHE A 47 -9.07 -12.57 -18.12
C PHE A 47 -9.02 -11.93 -19.51
N ILE A 48 -7.94 -11.21 -19.86
CA ILE A 48 -7.74 -10.63 -21.19
C ILE A 48 -7.49 -11.72 -22.25
N ARG A 49 -6.71 -12.76 -21.91
CA ARG A 49 -6.35 -13.84 -22.83
C ARG A 49 -7.44 -14.91 -22.97
N SER A 50 -8.27 -15.11 -21.96
CA SER A 50 -9.34 -16.11 -22.01
C SER A 50 -10.48 -15.68 -22.92
N LYS A 51 -11.09 -16.64 -23.65
CA LYS A 51 -12.27 -16.41 -24.53
C LYS A 51 -13.53 -15.93 -23.78
N LEU A 52 -13.46 -15.77 -22.46
CA LEU A 52 -14.52 -15.32 -21.56
C LEU A 52 -14.78 -13.80 -21.59
N LYS A 53 -14.07 -13.04 -22.45
CA LYS A 53 -14.25 -11.59 -22.64
C LYS A 53 -15.68 -11.15 -23.05
N ARG A 54 -16.57 -12.09 -23.40
CA ARG A 54 -17.99 -11.85 -23.76
C ARG A 54 -18.96 -11.82 -22.57
N LEU A 55 -18.52 -12.19 -21.36
CA LEU A 55 -19.35 -12.19 -20.16
C LEU A 55 -19.17 -10.87 -19.39
N SER A 56 -20.26 -10.17 -19.09
CA SER A 56 -20.23 -8.87 -18.37
C SER A 56 -19.43 -8.94 -17.07
N CYS A 57 -19.45 -10.09 -16.37
CA CYS A 57 -18.68 -10.31 -15.14
C CYS A 57 -17.16 -10.29 -15.36
N SER A 58 -16.66 -10.75 -16.51
CA SER A 58 -15.22 -10.76 -16.81
C SER A 58 -14.69 -9.34 -17.01
N SER A 59 -15.47 -8.47 -17.67
CA SER A 59 -15.13 -7.06 -17.83
C SER A 59 -15.04 -6.33 -16.49
N TYR A 60 -15.95 -6.62 -15.56
CA TYR A 60 -15.91 -6.11 -14.19
C TYR A 60 -14.64 -6.56 -13.45
N LEU A 61 -14.33 -7.86 -13.48
CA LEU A 61 -13.13 -8.41 -12.83
C LEU A 61 -11.82 -7.85 -13.41
N ILE A 62 -11.77 -7.56 -14.71
CA ILE A 62 -10.62 -6.87 -15.32
C ILE A 62 -10.50 -5.45 -14.76
N ALA A 63 -11.58 -4.68 -14.73
CA ALA A 63 -11.57 -3.32 -14.19
C ALA A 63 -11.16 -3.31 -12.70
N LEU A 64 -11.67 -4.27 -11.93
CA LEU A 64 -11.31 -4.48 -10.53
C LEU A 64 -9.81 -4.75 -10.36
N SER A 65 -9.25 -5.72 -11.11
CA SER A 65 -7.82 -6.03 -11.04
C SER A 65 -6.92 -4.87 -11.54
N LEU A 66 -7.42 -4.03 -12.45
CA LEU A 66 -6.69 -2.84 -12.90
C LEU A 66 -6.71 -1.72 -11.84
N SER A 67 -7.86 -1.55 -11.16
CA SER A 67 -8.01 -0.65 -10.01
C SER A 67 -7.05 -1.03 -8.88
N ASP A 68 -6.97 -2.32 -8.55
CA ASP A 68 -6.06 -2.83 -7.51
C ASP A 68 -4.60 -2.57 -7.87
N ASN A 69 -4.19 -2.77 -9.13
CA ASN A 69 -2.84 -2.41 -9.58
C ASN A 69 -2.55 -0.90 -9.41
N GLY A 70 -3.53 -0.03 -9.70
CA GLY A 70 -3.43 1.41 -9.47
C GLY A 70 -3.27 1.77 -8.00
N TYR A 71 -4.03 1.13 -7.12
CA TYR A 71 -3.90 1.28 -5.67
C TYR A 71 -2.51 0.89 -5.20
N LEU A 72 -2.01 -0.26 -5.66
CA LEU A 72 -0.68 -0.75 -5.32
C LEU A 72 0.44 0.19 -5.80
N ILE A 73 0.30 0.81 -6.96
CA ILE A 73 1.23 1.83 -7.45
C ILE A 73 1.27 3.02 -6.47
N CYS A 74 0.11 3.53 -6.04
CA CYS A 74 0.05 4.61 -5.05
C CYS A 74 0.68 4.21 -3.71
N LEU A 75 0.37 3.00 -3.23
CA LEU A 75 0.95 2.46 -2.00
C LEU A 75 2.47 2.28 -2.12
N SER A 76 2.97 1.88 -3.28
CA SER A 76 4.41 1.76 -3.55
C SER A 76 5.13 3.10 -3.51
N MET A 77 4.49 4.19 -3.97
CA MET A 77 5.05 5.53 -3.82
C MET A 77 5.21 5.87 -2.33
N ILE A 78 4.16 5.67 -1.52
CA ILE A 78 4.21 5.93 -0.08
C ILE A 78 5.27 5.07 0.61
N TRP A 79 5.40 3.80 0.22
CA TRP A 79 6.43 2.92 0.74
C TRP A 79 7.84 3.42 0.41
N LEU A 80 8.04 3.95 -0.80
CA LEU A 80 9.32 4.49 -1.26
C LEU A 80 9.75 5.76 -0.48
N GLU A 81 8.80 6.54 0.03
CA GLU A 81 9.05 7.64 0.98
C GLU A 81 9.77 7.14 2.24
N ASN A 82 9.32 5.99 2.77
CA ASN A 82 9.88 5.41 3.98
C ASN A 82 11.35 4.95 3.79
N LEU A 83 11.81 4.80 2.55
CA LEU A 83 13.19 4.50 2.20
C LEU A 83 14.07 5.75 2.06
N HIS A 84 13.59 6.93 2.47
CA HIS A 84 14.32 8.21 2.40
C HIS A 84 14.73 8.61 0.97
N LEU A 85 14.06 8.06 -0.06
CA LEU A 85 14.18 8.62 -1.41
C LEU A 85 13.36 9.92 -1.43
N TYR A 86 14.05 11.05 -1.57
CA TYR A 86 13.55 12.44 -1.53
C TYR A 86 12.57 12.81 -2.67
N ILE A 87 11.81 11.84 -3.21
CA ILE A 87 10.84 12.03 -4.28
C ILE A 87 9.64 12.88 -3.79
N PHE A 88 9.37 12.89 -2.48
CA PHE A 88 8.23 13.58 -1.84
C PHE A 88 8.46 15.04 -1.46
N HIS A 89 9.63 15.62 -1.73
CA HIS A 89 9.84 17.06 -1.48
C HIS A 89 8.98 17.96 -2.39
N ASN A 90 8.29 17.37 -3.38
CA ASN A 90 7.38 18.10 -4.24
C ASN A 90 5.93 18.03 -3.70
N ASN A 91 5.39 19.19 -3.31
CA ASN A 91 4.00 19.33 -2.89
C ASN A 91 3.06 18.79 -3.98
N GLY A 92 2.23 17.78 -3.64
CA GLY A 92 1.21 17.22 -4.53
C GLY A 92 1.15 15.70 -4.52
N ILE A 93 2.30 15.01 -4.42
CA ILE A 93 2.35 13.53 -4.53
C ILE A 93 1.58 12.86 -3.39
N CYS A 94 1.70 13.37 -2.16
CA CYS A 94 0.95 12.86 -1.00
C CYS A 94 -0.58 13.04 -1.18
N GLN A 95 -1.03 14.21 -1.64
CA GLN A 95 -2.46 14.47 -1.87
C GLN A 95 -3.02 13.59 -2.99
N ILE A 96 -2.26 13.42 -4.08
CA ILE A 96 -2.61 12.55 -5.20
C ILE A 96 -2.68 11.09 -4.75
N ALA A 97 -1.71 10.62 -3.97
CA ALA A 97 -1.68 9.25 -3.46
C ALA A 97 -2.89 8.96 -2.56
N VAL A 98 -3.23 9.86 -1.63
CA VAL A 98 -4.42 9.73 -0.77
C VAL A 98 -5.70 9.73 -1.60
N TYR A 99 -5.83 10.67 -2.54
CA TYR A 99 -7.01 10.75 -3.41
C TYR A 99 -7.20 9.47 -4.24
N LEU A 100 -6.15 9.00 -4.91
CA LEU A 100 -6.18 7.78 -5.72
C LEU A 100 -6.50 6.55 -4.87
N THR A 101 -5.94 6.45 -3.66
CA THR A 101 -6.24 5.37 -2.70
C THR A 101 -7.75 5.29 -2.41
N THR A 102 -8.41 6.43 -2.19
CA THR A 102 -9.87 6.49 -1.96
C THR A 102 -10.67 6.13 -3.22
N VAL A 103 -10.21 6.57 -4.39
CA VAL A 103 -10.85 6.24 -5.68
C VAL A 103 -10.80 4.74 -5.95
N PHE A 104 -9.63 4.12 -5.81
CA PHE A 104 -9.47 2.68 -6.04
C PHE A 104 -10.24 1.84 -5.01
N SER A 105 -10.29 2.29 -3.74
CA SER A 105 -11.12 1.62 -2.72
C SER A 105 -12.61 1.69 -3.03
N SER A 106 -13.08 2.78 -3.66
CA SER A 106 -14.48 2.93 -4.06
C SER A 106 -14.81 2.11 -5.32
N LEU A 107 -13.88 2.05 -6.27
CA LEU A 107 -13.96 1.20 -7.47
C LEU A 107 -13.89 -0.31 -7.18
N SER A 108 -13.39 -0.70 -6.00
CA SER A 108 -13.36 -2.11 -5.59
C SER A 108 -14.73 -2.59 -5.08
N VAL A 109 -15.54 -1.67 -4.55
CA VAL A 109 -16.87 -1.93 -3.97
C VAL A 109 -17.98 -1.90 -5.02
N TRP A 110 -17.84 -1.05 -6.03
CA TRP A 110 -18.83 -0.77 -7.08
C TRP A 110 -18.47 -1.40 -8.42
#